data_AF-A0A7C2WIN5-F1
#
_entry.id   AF-A0A7C2WIN5-F1
#
_cell.length_a   1.000
_cell.length_b   1.000
_cell.length_c   1.000
_cell.angle_alpha   90.00
_cell.angle_beta   90.00
_cell.angle_gamma   90.00
#
_symmetry.space_group_name_H-M   'P 1'
#
loop_
_entity.id
_entity.type
_entity.pdbx_description
1 polymer ?
#
loop_
_entity_poly.entity_id
_entity_poly.type
_entity_poly.pdbx_seq_one_letter_code
_entity_poly.pdbx_strand_id
1 'polypeptide(L)' 'MEYWVLTRLGREAIPLLHEAGRDEEANILELVDRATGVTVEQVAYAMRLDNSTARHKLRSLSVNRWVWRKITKATPF' A
#
# COMPACT_ATOMS: atom_id res chain seq x y z
N MET A 1 -14.09 -5.92 4.50
CA MET A 1 -13.33 -5.36 3.36
C MET A 1 -11.89 -5.16 3.81
N GLU A 2 -10.90 -5.51 2.99
CA GLU A 2 -9.47 -5.42 3.34
C GLU A 2 -8.92 -4.08 2.84
N TYR A 3 -8.37 -3.27 3.75
CA TYR A 3 -7.71 -2.01 3.43
C TYR A 3 -6.27 -2.02 3.94
N TRP A 4 -5.41 -1.31 3.24
CA TRP A 4 -4.01 -1.14 3.57
C TRP A 4 -3.78 0.33 3.88
N VAL A 5 -3.23 0.64 5.05
CA VAL A 5 -3.00 2.01 5.51
C VAL A 5 -1.51 2.27 5.66
N LEU A 6 -1.09 3.49 5.37
CA LEU A 6 0.30 3.90 5.48
C LEU A 6 0.67 4.09 6.96
N THR A 7 1.87 3.65 7.33
CA THR A 7 2.44 3.92 8.65
C THR A 7 3.34 5.15 8.61
N ARG A 8 3.71 5.68 9.79
CA ARG A 8 4.71 6.75 9.88
C ARG A 8 6.04 6.37 9.19
N LEU A 9 6.50 5.14 9.43
CA LEU A 9 7.72 4.60 8.80
C LEU A 9 7.58 4.48 7.28
N GLY A 10 6.39 4.10 6.79
CA GLY A 10 6.13 4.06 5.35
C GLY A 10 6.20 5.43 4.71
N ARG A 11 5.67 6.47 5.38
CA ARG A 11 5.76 7.84 4.90
C ARG A 11 7.20 8.36 4.86
N GLU A 12 7.98 8.07 5.90
CA GLU A 12 9.41 8.43 5.96
C GLU A 12 10.24 7.66 4.90
N ALA A 13 9.79 6.48 4.47
CA ALA A 13 10.48 5.66 3.48
C ALA A 13 10.28 6.15 2.02
N ILE A 14 9.21 6.89 1.71
CA ILE A 14 8.92 7.37 0.35
C ILE A 14 10.12 8.11 -0.30
N PRO A 15 10.68 9.17 0.30
CA PRO A 15 11.82 9.87 -0.30
C PRO A 15 13.05 8.97 -0.45
N LEU A 16 13.31 8.11 0.54
CA LEU A 16 14.45 7.17 0.51
C LEU A 16 14.32 6.14 -0.61
N LEU A 17 13.09 5.72 -0.94
CA LEU A 17 12.83 4.80 -2.04
C LEU A 17 13.05 5.46 -3.40
N HIS A 18 12.68 6.73 -3.56
CA HIS A 18 13.01 7.49 -4.78
C HIS A 18 14.52 7.64 -4.96
N GLU A 19 15.25 7.99 -3.89
CA GLU A 19 16.71 8.09 -3.93
C GLU A 19 17.38 6.75 -4.28
N ALA A 20 16.77 5.63 -3.87
CA ALA A 20 17.25 4.29 -4.16
C ALA A 20 16.80 3.74 -5.54
N GLY A 21 16.07 4.51 -6.36
CA GLY A 21 15.53 4.06 -7.65
C GLY A 21 14.42 3.01 -7.53
N ARG A 22 13.78 2.93 -6.35
CA ARG A 22 12.69 2.01 -6.01
C ARG A 22 11.33 2.69 -6.20
N ASP A 23 11.15 3.31 -7.36
CA ASP A 23 9.99 4.15 -7.66
C ASP A 23 8.68 3.38 -7.62
N GLU A 24 8.69 2.08 -7.94
CA GLU A 24 7.47 1.28 -7.89
C GLU A 24 6.91 1.18 -6.46
N GLU A 25 7.77 0.92 -5.48
CA GLU A 25 7.35 0.84 -4.08
C GLU A 25 6.99 2.22 -3.53
N ALA A 26 7.74 3.26 -3.90
CA ALA A 26 7.43 4.64 -3.54
C ALA A 26 6.04 5.05 -4.05
N ASN A 27 5.73 4.78 -5.32
CA ASN A 27 4.45 5.08 -5.95
C ASN A 27 3.28 4.37 -5.25
N ILE A 28 3.46 3.11 -4.83
CA ILE A 28 2.42 2.39 -4.08
C ILE A 28 2.20 3.04 -2.71
N LEU A 29 3.26 3.43 -2.00
CA LEU A 29 3.15 4.08 -0.70
C LEU A 29 2.50 5.47 -0.80
N GLU A 30 2.82 6.24 -1.83
CA GLU A 30 2.17 7.52 -2.11
C GLU A 30 0.67 7.36 -2.39
N LEU A 31 0.30 6.34 -3.17
CA LEU A 31 -1.10 6.03 -3.44
C LEU A 31 -1.85 5.72 -2.14
N VAL A 32 -1.23 4.95 -1.24
CA VAL A 32 -1.78 4.64 0.09
C VAL A 32 -1.94 5.91 0.93
N ASP A 33 -0.97 6.83 0.88
CA ASP A 33 -1.01 8.11 1.61
C ASP A 33 -2.18 8.99 1.14
N ARG A 34 -2.31 9.20 -0.17
CA ARG A 34 -3.31 10.10 -0.76
C ARG A 34 -4.74 9.63 -0.50
N ALA A 35 -4.99 8.32 -0.53
CA ALA A 35 -6.31 7.76 -0.32
C ALA A 35 -6.66 7.54 1.17
N THR A 36 -5.75 7.86 2.10
CA THR A 36 -5.89 7.49 3.53
C THR A 36 -6.15 5.98 3.71
N GLY A 37 -5.55 5.19 2.82
CA GLY A 37 -5.70 3.75 2.74
C GLY A 37 -6.33 3.27 1.43
N VAL A 38 -5.92 2.08 1.00
CA VAL A 38 -6.27 1.51 -0.30
C VAL A 38 -6.64 0.03 -0.20
N THR A 39 -7.50 -0.40 -1.12
CA THR A 39 -7.78 -1.82 -1.36
C THR A 39 -6.76 -2.42 -2.32
N VAL A 40 -6.71 -3.76 -2.40
CA VAL A 40 -5.82 -4.45 -3.36
C VAL A 40 -6.23 -4.09 -4.79
N GLU A 41 -7.52 -3.98 -5.05
CA GLU A 41 -8.11 -3.66 -6.34
C GLU A 41 -7.74 -2.25 -6.80
N GLN A 42 -7.72 -1.28 -5.89
CA GLN A 42 -7.29 0.09 -6.19
C GLN A 42 -5.80 0.14 -6.55
N VAL A 43 -4.95 -0.60 -5.83
CA VAL A 43 -3.52 -0.69 -6.15
C VAL A 43 -3.31 -1.39 -7.50
N ALA A 44 -4.00 -2.51 -7.73
CA ALA A 44 -3.94 -3.25 -8.99
C ALA A 44 -4.34 -2.36 -10.17
N TYR A 45 -5.42 -1.62 -10.04
CA TYR A 45 -5.88 -0.68 -11.06
C TYR A 45 -4.88 0.45 -11.32
N ALA A 46 -4.42 1.14 -10.27
CA ALA A 46 -3.52 2.28 -10.39
C ALA A 46 -2.15 1.89 -10.97
N MET A 47 -1.65 0.71 -10.59
CA MET A 47 -0.33 0.20 -11.01
C MET A 47 -0.40 -0.65 -12.29
N ARG A 48 -1.60 -0.87 -12.85
CA ARG A 48 -1.84 -1.79 -13.99
C ARG A 48 -1.28 -3.21 -13.73
N LEU A 49 -1.46 -3.69 -12.51
CA LEU A 49 -1.06 -5.01 -12.06
C LEU A 49 -2.29 -5.91 -11.92
N ASP A 50 -2.09 -7.22 -11.89
CA ASP A 50 -3.12 -8.13 -11.43
C ASP A 50 -3.26 -8.08 -9.88
N ASN A 51 -4.43 -8.49 -9.39
CA ASN A 51 -4.75 -8.46 -7.96
C ASN A 51 -3.80 -9.33 -7.10
N SER A 52 -3.24 -10.40 -7.66
CA SER A 52 -2.33 -11.29 -6.93
C SER A 52 -0.96 -10.63 -6.73
N THR A 53 -0.43 -9.98 -7.77
CA THR A 53 0.81 -9.21 -7.73
C THR A 53 0.66 -8.00 -6.82
N ALA A 54 -0.43 -7.24 -6.93
CA ALA A 54 -0.70 -6.11 -6.04
C ALA A 54 -0.76 -6.55 -4.56
N ARG A 55 -1.46 -7.66 -4.26
CA ARG A 55 -1.50 -8.22 -2.91
C ARG A 55 -0.12 -8.68 -2.43
N HIS A 56 0.69 -9.30 -3.30
CA HIS A 56 2.03 -9.73 -2.94
C HIS A 56 2.93 -8.53 -2.60
N LYS A 57 2.87 -7.46 -3.41
CA LYS A 57 3.62 -6.22 -3.15
C LYS A 57 3.20 -5.56 -1.84
N LEU A 58 1.90 -5.41 -1.58
CA LEU A 58 1.39 -4.88 -0.32
C LEU A 58 1.84 -5.70 0.90
N ARG A 59 1.87 -7.04 0.78
CA ARG A 59 2.45 -7.91 1.81
C ARG A 59 3.93 -7.65 2.03
N SER A 60 4.72 -7.51 0.97
CA SER A 60 6.15 -7.19 1.07
C SER A 60 6.38 -5.85 1.78
N LEU A 61 5.64 -4.80 1.40
CA LEU A 61 5.68 -3.49 2.07
C LEU A 61 5.29 -3.58 3.56
N SER A 62 4.35 -4.49 3.89
CA SER A 62 3.95 -4.72 5.28
C SER A 62 5.00 -5.45 6.11
N VAL A 63 5.81 -6.34 5.51
CA VAL A 63 6.97 -6.95 6.20
C VAL A 63 7.96 -5.87 6.63
N ASN A 64 8.14 -4.84 5.81
CA ASN A 64 8.98 -3.68 6.14
C ASN A 64 8.29 -2.67 7.10
N ARG A 65 7.08 -2.99 7.59
CA ARG A 65 6.25 -2.13 8.46
C ARG A 65 5.88 -0.78 7.83
N TRP A 66 5.93 -0.65 6.52
CA TRP A 66 5.58 0.58 5.81
C TRP A 66 4.06 0.74 5.61
N VAL A 67 3.35 -0.38 5.49
CA VAL A 67 1.88 -0.41 5.45
C VAL A 67 1.34 -1.43 6.44
N TRP A 68 0.14 -1.17 6.93
CA TRP A 68 -0.61 -2.10 7.78
C TRP A 68 -1.89 -2.54 7.10
N ARG A 69 -2.17 -3.85 7.21
CA ARG A 69 -3.44 -4.41 6.79
C ARG A 69 -4.49 -4.19 7.87
N LYS A 70 -5.56 -3.48 7.54
CA LYS A 70 -6.75 -3.28 8.36
C LYS A 70 -7.92 -4.04 7.74
N ILE A 71 -8.45 -5.00 8.49
CA ILE A 71 -9.66 -5.71 8.10
C ILE A 71 -10.84 -4.97 8.75
N THR A 72 -11.64 -4.28 7.95
CA THR A 72 -12.92 -3.77 8.43
C THR A 72 -13.94 -4.90 8.32
N LYS A 73 -14.49 -5.33 9.46
CA LYS A 73 -15.73 -6.11 9.46
C LYS A 73 -16.83 -5.15 8.97
N ALA A 74 -17.57 -5.56 7.95
CA ALA A 74 -18.82 -4.88 7.64
C ALA A 74 -19.74 -5.15 8.82
N THR A 75 -19.94 -4.17 9.69
CA THR A 75 -20.98 -4.24 10.70
C THR A 75 -22.30 -4.01 9.94
N PRO A 76 -23.21 -5.00 9.86
CA PRO A 76 -24.55 -4.72 9.38
C PRO A 76 -25.18 -3.71 10.33
N PHE A 77 -25.64 -2.58 9.80
CA PHE A 77 -26.45 -1.60 10.52
C PHE A 77 -27.92 -2.01 10.39
#